data_AF-A0A3D4FMM1-F1
#
_entry.id   AF-A0A3D4FMM1-F1
#
_cell.length_a   1.000
_cell.length_b   1.000
_cell.length_c   1.000
_cell.angle_alpha   90.00
_cell.angle_beta   90.00
_cell.angle_gamma   90.00
#
_symmetry.space_group_name_H-M   'P 1'
#
loop_
_entity.id
_entity.type
_entity.pdbx_description
1 polymer ?
#
loop_
_entity_poly.entity_id
_entity_poly.type
_entity_poly.pdbx_seq_one_letter_code
_entity_poly.pdbx_strand_id
1 'polypeptide(L)' 'ASGKVMQKCGMVYEGTLREVQIRNNKFCSLAVYSILKKEWISNALNF' A
#
# COMPACT_ATOMS: atom_id res chain seq x y z
N ALA A 1 -3.25 -2.43 -11.89
CA ALA A 1 -2.08 -2.12 -11.04
C ALA A 1 -2.41 -2.39 -9.58
N SER A 2 -1.43 -2.82 -8.79
CA SER A 2 -1.60 -3.27 -7.39
C SER A 2 -2.25 -2.23 -6.47
N GLY A 3 -2.04 -0.92 -6.69
CA GLY A 3 -2.61 0.14 -5.84
C GLY A 3 -4.14 0.07 -5.65
N LYS A 4 -4.89 -0.25 -6.71
CA LYS A 4 -6.37 -0.43 -6.61
C LYS A 4 -6.74 -1.65 -5.76
N VAL A 5 -5.91 -2.69 -5.76
CA VAL A 5 -6.09 -3.87 -4.90
C VAL A 5 -5.85 -3.50 -3.44
N MET A 6 -4.78 -2.75 -3.15
CA MET A 6 -4.50 -2.26 -1.80
C MET A 6 -5.68 -1.47 -1.23
N GLN A 7 -6.24 -0.55 -2.03
CA GLN A 7 -7.43 0.22 -1.67
C GLN A 7 -8.67 -0.67 -1.45
N LYS A 8 -8.90 -1.65 -2.34
CA LYS A 8 -10.00 -2.64 -2.17
C LYS A 8 -9.85 -3.46 -0.88
N CYS A 9 -8.63 -3.73 -0.44
CA CYS A 9 -8.33 -4.39 0.83
C CYS A 9 -8.42 -3.44 2.05
N GLY A 10 -8.84 -2.19 1.86
CA GLY A 10 -8.98 -1.21 2.94
C GLY A 10 -7.66 -0.58 3.39
N MET A 11 -6.60 -0.69 2.60
CA MET A 11 -5.32 -0.05 2.90
C MET A 11 -5.31 1.41 2.41
N VAL A 12 -4.65 2.28 3.17
CA VAL A 12 -4.53 3.72 2.91
C VAL A 12 -3.18 4.02 2.26
N TYR A 13 -3.17 4.90 1.25
CA TYR A 13 -1.94 5.41 0.66
C TYR A 13 -1.30 6.44 1.60
N GLU A 14 -0.04 6.22 1.99
CA GLU A 14 0.67 7.09 2.94
C GLU A 14 1.80 7.89 2.30
N GLY A 15 2.21 7.54 1.08
CA GLY A 15 3.22 8.31 0.37
C GLY A 15 4.00 7.51 -0.66
N THR A 16 4.96 8.20 -1.30
CA THR A 16 5.87 7.60 -2.26
C THR A 16 7.30 7.86 -1.83
N LEU A 17 8.05 6.78 -1.59
CA LEU A 17 9.48 6.84 -1.37
C LEU A 17 10.17 6.91 -2.74
N ARG A 18 10.83 8.03 -3.03
CA ARG A 18 11.45 8.26 -4.33
C ARG A 18 12.78 7.53 -4.44
N GLU A 19 12.97 6.85 -5.58
CA GLU A 19 14.24 6.21 -5.97
C GLU A 19 14.85 5.26 -4.91
N VAL A 20 14.00 4.63 -4.10
CA VAL A 20 14.42 3.78 -2.98
C VAL A 20 14.68 2.31 -3.37
N GLN A 21 14.26 1.90 -4.56
CA GLN A 21 14.47 0.55 -5.07
C GLN A 21 15.30 0.54 -6.34
N ILE A 22 16.13 -0.49 -6.51
CA ILE A 22 16.80 -0.79 -7.78
C ILE A 22 16.13 -2.01 -8.40
N ARG A 23 15.62 -1.86 -9.61
CA ARG A 23 15.09 -2.97 -10.43
C ARG A 23 15.62 -2.81 -11.85
N ASN A 24 16.13 -3.90 -12.43
CA ASN A 24 16.66 -3.91 -13.80
C ASN A 24 17.65 -2.76 -14.06
N ASN A 25 18.57 -2.55 -13.12
CA ASN A 25 19.60 -1.50 -13.18
C ASN A 25 19.05 -0.05 -13.25
N LYS A 26 17.82 0.19 -12.80
CA LYS A 26 17.19 1.51 -12.72
C LYS A 26 16.64 1.77 -11.32
N PHE A 27 16.72 3.02 -10.88
CA PHE A 27 16.03 3.47 -9.68
C PHE A 27 14.53 3.54 -9.93
N CYS A 28 13.75 3.11 -8.93
CA CYS A 28 12.30 3.11 -8.96
C CYS A 28 11.77 3.63 -7.63
N SER A 29 10.66 4.36 -7.70
CA SER A 29 9.95 4.84 -6.52
C SER A 29 8.98 3.77 -6.01
N LEU A 30 8.78 3.72 -4.69
CA LEU A 30 7.88 2.79 -4.02
C LEU A 30 6.66 3.54 -3.48
N ALA A 31 5.47 3.18 -3.91
CA ALA A 31 4.23 3.62 -3.29
C ALA A 31 3.98 2.81 -2.02
N VAL A 32 3.81 3.50 -0.89
CA VAL A 32 3.62 2.92 0.43
C VAL A 32 2.15 2.98 0.80
N TYR A 33 1.63 1.84 1.26
CA TYR A 33 0.28 1.70 1.77
C TYR A 33 0.34 1.07 3.16
N SER A 34 -0.56 1.46 4.05
CA SER A 34 -0.68 0.93 5.40
C SER A 34 -2.13 0.52 5.71
N ILE A 35 -2.31 -0.26 6.77
CA ILE A 35 -3.61 -0.49 7.40
C ILE A 35 -3.36 -0.69 8.89
N LEU A 36 -4.10 0.03 9.73
CA LEU A 36 -3.99 -0.15 11.17
C LEU A 36 -4.76 -1.40 11.59
N LYS A 37 -4.30 -2.08 12.64
CA LYS A 37 -4.97 -3.28 13.17
C LYS A 37 -6.46 -3.04 13.46
N LYS A 38 -6.82 -1.88 14.02
CA LYS A 38 -8.21 -1.50 14.32
C LYS A 38 -9.07 -1.38 13.05
N GLU A 39 -8.50 -0.86 11.97
CA GLU A 39 -9.19 -0.69 10.68
C GLU A 39 -9.39 -2.05 10.01
N TRP A 40 -8.37 -2.91 10.07
CA TRP A 40 -8.47 -4.27 9.58
C TRP A 40 -9.54 -5.09 10.32
N ILE A 41 -9.56 -5.03 11.66
CA ILE A 41 -10.60 -5.69 12.47
C ILE A 41 -11.99 -5.14 12.14
N SER A 42 -12.14 -3.82 12.07
CA SER A 42 -13.43 -3.19 11.75
C SER A 42 -13.92 -3.61 10.37
N ASN A 43 -13.05 -3.70 9.37
CA ASN A 43 -13.42 -4.13 8.02
C ASN A 43 -13.82 -5.61 8.00
N ALA A 44 -13.13 -6.48 8.74
CA ALA A 44 -13.43 -7.91 8.80
C ALA A 44 -14.81 -8.21 9.42
N LEU A 45 -15.26 -7.38 10.36
CA LEU A 45 -16.57 -7.52 11.03
C LEU A 45 -17.75 -6.99 10.20
N ASN A 46 -17.46 -6.31 9.08
CA ASN A 46 -18.47 -5.76 8.16
C ASN A 46 -18.82 -6.71 6.99
N PHE A 47 -18.37 -7.97 7.04
CA PHE A 47 -18.65 -9.01 6.04
C PHE A 47 -19.67 -10.04 6.53
#